data_AF-A0A800M8G2-F1
#
_entry.id   AF-A0A800M8G2-F1
#
_cell.length_a   1.000
_cell.length_b   1.000
_cell.length_c   1.000
_cell.angle_alpha   90.00
_cell.angle_beta   90.00
_cell.angle_gamma   90.00
#
_symmetry.space_group_name_H-M   'P 1'
#
loop_
_entity.id
_entity.type
_entity.pdbx_description
1 polymer ?
#
loop_
_entity_poly.entity_id
_entity_poly.type
_entity_poly.pdbx_seq_one_letter_code
_entity_poly.pdbx_strand_id
1 'polypeptide(L)'
;MNKEIKDRLDKLENELKESKNEIHNLKSSVSLTIERGIGKLLSRFTRKQLILGSVIALFLISIIGIAGTVTKTYTFSSGEVVSASKFNTNFDTLFTLVNGNLDDSNISGISGSKITSGTVAAARLDNLSASMITSGTIDGARIDNVSSTAINYEGIFIFNTYTGNTGYFETSPGTSSSRGDLGGRSGADAICNNWKYKVSKHLSTCNNVRAMISIDSNDEISDMPTNYSVPSDKPVFNESGHVIADNLTHLVSGNNLYTRLTTDPEGGSYWIGSSTGGALHSNNCSGFSSTGGTGQTHENQNYFFKAANYFSCNSFAYLLCMCY
;
A
#
# COMPACT_ATOMS: atom_id res chain seq x y z
N MET A 1 -90.25 53.80 -12.78
CA MET A 1 -89.68 53.06 -11.63
C MET A 1 -90.55 53.34 -10.42
N ASN A 2 -91.13 52.31 -9.81
CA ASN A 2 -92.10 52.45 -8.71
C ASN A 2 -91.43 53.16 -7.51
N LYS A 3 -92.06 54.20 -6.95
CA LYS A 3 -91.50 55.02 -5.85
C LYS A 3 -91.06 54.16 -4.66
N GLU A 4 -91.84 53.12 -4.38
CA GLU A 4 -91.54 52.14 -3.32
C GLU A 4 -90.27 51.32 -3.58
N ILE A 5 -89.97 51.00 -4.84
CA ILE A 5 -88.74 50.27 -5.19
C ILE A 5 -87.51 51.16 -4.99
N LYS A 6 -87.62 52.46 -5.29
CA LYS A 6 -86.53 53.41 -5.10
C LYS A 6 -86.22 53.63 -3.62
N ASP A 7 -87.24 53.85 -2.79
CA ASP A 7 -87.05 54.03 -1.34
C ASP A 7 -86.45 52.78 -0.68
N ARG A 8 -86.84 51.57 -1.14
CA ARG A 8 -86.22 50.31 -0.69
C ARG A 8 -84.76 50.18 -1.11
N LEU A 9 -84.41 50.63 -2.32
CA LEU A 9 -83.04 50.58 -2.83
C LEU A 9 -82.13 51.54 -2.06
N ASP A 10 -82.59 52.78 -1.84
CA ASP A 10 -81.83 53.80 -1.10
C ASP A 10 -81.65 53.38 0.38
N LYS A 11 -82.64 52.68 0.96
CA LYS A 11 -82.53 52.10 2.29
C LYS A 11 -81.48 50.98 2.35
N LEU A 12 -81.51 50.05 1.38
CA LEU A 12 -80.52 48.96 1.29
C LEU A 12 -79.10 49.49 1.08
N GLU A 13 -78.94 50.54 0.28
CA GLU A 13 -77.62 51.15 0.04
C GLU A 13 -77.05 51.81 1.31
N ASN A 14 -77.91 52.44 2.12
CA ASN A 14 -77.50 52.99 3.41
C ASN A 14 -77.14 51.89 4.42
N GLU A 15 -77.94 50.82 4.54
CA GLU A 15 -77.66 49.67 5.41
C GLU A 15 -76.34 48.96 5.01
N LEU A 16 -76.08 48.82 3.70
CA LEU A 16 -74.83 48.26 3.19
C LEU A 16 -73.61 49.12 3.55
N LYS A 17 -73.76 50.45 3.47
CA LYS A 17 -72.69 51.40 3.80
C LYS A 17 -72.38 51.41 5.30
N GLU A 18 -73.41 51.29 6.14
CA GLU A 18 -73.27 51.17 7.59
C GLU A 18 -72.56 49.85 7.96
N SER A 19 -73.00 48.72 7.40
CA SER A 19 -72.38 47.41 7.66
C SER A 19 -70.91 47.35 7.22
N LYS A 20 -70.55 47.99 6.10
CA LYS A 20 -69.15 48.10 5.65
C LYS A 20 -68.27 48.85 6.65
N ASN A 21 -68.79 49.91 7.27
CA ASN A 21 -68.06 50.68 8.27
C ASN A 21 -67.87 49.88 9.57
N GLU A 22 -68.89 49.12 9.99
CA GLU A 22 -68.77 48.22 11.14
C GLU A 22 -67.72 47.13 10.93
N ILE A 23 -67.69 46.50 9.75
CA ILE A 23 -66.67 45.49 9.41
C ILE A 23 -65.26 46.08 9.45
N HIS A 24 -65.08 47.31 8.96
CA HIS A 24 -63.78 47.98 9.00
C HIS A 24 -63.33 48.25 10.45
N ASN A 25 -64.26 48.70 11.30
CA ASN A 25 -63.98 48.94 12.72
C ASN A 25 -63.69 47.63 13.48
N LEU A 26 -64.39 46.54 13.16
CA LEU A 26 -64.12 45.20 13.71
C LEU A 26 -62.75 44.68 13.30
N LYS A 27 -62.35 44.85 12.03
CA LYS A 27 -61.02 44.44 11.56
C LYS A 27 -59.91 45.19 12.30
N SER A 28 -60.10 46.50 12.51
CA SER A 28 -59.16 47.32 13.26
C SER A 28 -59.09 46.93 14.74
N SER A 29 -60.23 46.68 15.39
CA SER A 29 -60.28 46.29 16.80
C SER A 29 -59.68 44.90 17.06
N VAL A 30 -59.89 43.94 16.14
CA VAL A 30 -59.27 42.61 16.21
C VAL A 30 -57.75 42.70 16.05
N SER A 31 -57.26 43.48 15.08
CA SER A 31 -55.82 43.70 14.89
C SER A 31 -55.18 44.28 16.15
N LEU A 32 -55.79 45.33 16.72
CA LEU A 32 -55.34 45.95 17.96
C LEU A 32 -55.38 44.99 19.16
N THR A 33 -56.37 44.11 19.22
CA THR A 33 -56.51 43.12 20.31
C THR A 33 -55.44 42.03 20.21
N ILE A 34 -55.15 41.55 19.00
CA ILE A 34 -54.08 40.57 18.73
C ILE A 34 -52.72 41.18 19.04
N GLU A 35 -52.44 42.39 18.55
CA GLU A 35 -51.17 43.09 18.80
C GLU A 35 -50.96 43.37 20.29
N ARG A 36 -52.00 43.80 21.01
CA ARG A 36 -51.91 44.00 22.47
C ARG A 36 -51.75 42.67 23.22
N GLY A 37 -52.36 41.59 22.75
CA GLY A 37 -52.21 40.25 23.31
C GLY A 37 -50.79 39.72 23.16
N ILE A 38 -50.24 39.79 21.95
CA ILE A 38 -48.87 39.42 21.63
C ILE A 38 -47.90 40.32 22.41
N GLY A 39 -48.10 41.64 22.41
CA GLY A 39 -47.28 42.58 23.16
C GLY A 39 -47.27 42.31 24.66
N LYS A 40 -48.44 42.04 25.28
CA LYS A 40 -48.53 41.65 26.70
C LYS A 40 -47.81 40.33 26.97
N LEU A 41 -47.96 39.34 26.10
CA LEU A 41 -47.30 38.05 26.25
C LEU A 41 -45.77 38.20 26.14
N LEU A 42 -45.29 38.91 25.12
CA LEU A 42 -43.86 39.17 24.91
C LEU A 42 -43.26 40.06 26.01
N SER A 43 -44.02 41.00 26.58
CA SER A 43 -43.57 41.86 27.70
C SER A 43 -43.30 41.10 29.00
N ARG A 44 -43.84 39.89 29.15
CA ARG A 44 -43.56 39.01 30.31
C ARG A 44 -42.20 38.32 30.20
N PHE A 45 -41.55 38.36 29.04
CA PHE A 45 -40.27 37.72 28.79
C PHE A 45 -39.15 38.76 28.70
N THR A 46 -38.02 38.45 29.32
CA THR A 46 -36.83 39.29 29.20
C THR A 46 -36.28 39.24 27.77
N ARG A 47 -35.56 40.29 27.32
CA ARG A 47 -34.97 40.33 25.97
C ARG A 47 -34.15 39.08 25.63
N LYS A 48 -33.46 38.49 26.61
CA LYS A 48 -32.67 37.25 26.44
C LYS A 48 -33.56 36.02 26.18
N GLN A 49 -34.71 35.93 26.83
CA GLN A 49 -35.66 34.83 26.63
C GLN A 49 -36.38 34.92 25.28
N LEU A 50 -36.68 36.13 24.80
CA LEU A 50 -37.27 36.34 23.47
C LEU A 50 -36.31 35.94 22.34
N ILE A 51 -35.03 36.30 22.46
CA ILE A 51 -33.99 35.90 21.51
C ILE A 51 -33.84 34.38 21.51
N LEU A 52 -33.74 33.75 22.69
CA LEU A 52 -33.61 32.31 22.82
C LEU A 52 -34.82 31.56 22.24
N GLY A 53 -36.04 32.03 22.49
CA GLY A 53 -37.26 31.44 21.93
C GLY A 53 -37.34 31.55 20.40
N SER A 54 -36.91 32.69 19.84
CA SER A 54 -36.86 32.87 18.38
C SER A 54 -35.83 31.94 17.72
N VAL A 55 -34.68 31.72 18.36
CA VAL A 55 -33.65 30.79 17.87
C VAL A 55 -34.17 29.35 17.91
N ILE A 56 -34.85 28.95 18.99
CA ILE A 56 -35.46 27.62 19.11
C ILE A 56 -36.55 27.41 18.03
N ALA A 57 -37.39 28.40 17.78
CA ALA A 57 -38.42 28.31 16.75
C ALA A 57 -37.83 28.17 15.34
N LEU A 58 -36.79 28.93 15.01
CA LEU A 58 -36.07 28.81 13.74
C LEU A 58 -35.37 27.45 13.61
N PHE A 59 -34.77 26.96 14.70
CA PHE A 59 -34.13 25.65 14.74
C PHE A 59 -35.15 24.51 14.52
N LEU A 60 -36.34 24.61 15.11
CA LEU A 60 -37.42 23.63 14.90
C LEU A 60 -37.94 23.63 13.46
N ILE A 61 -38.01 24.79 12.78
CA ILE A 61 -38.43 24.88 11.38
C ILE A 61 -37.37 24.25 10.45
N SER A 62 -36.08 24.36 10.79
CA SER A 62 -35.00 23.76 9.99
C SER A 62 -34.90 22.24 10.08
N ILE A 63 -35.53 21.59 11.06
CA ILE A 63 -35.47 20.12 11.22
C ILE A 63 -36.30 19.37 10.15
N ILE A 64 -37.19 20.06 9.42
CA ILE A 64 -38.02 19.44 8.37
C ILE A 64 -37.20 19.09 7.09
N GLY A 65 -35.95 19.55 6.96
CA GLY A 65 -35.18 19.51 5.71
C GLY A 65 -34.21 18.34 5.47
N ILE A 66 -34.13 17.32 6.32
CA ILE A 66 -33.10 16.26 6.18
C ILE A 66 -33.68 14.84 6.33
N ALA A 67 -34.74 14.55 5.57
CA ALA A 67 -35.10 13.18 5.23
C ALA A 67 -35.14 13.12 3.70
N GLY A 68 -34.42 12.17 3.08
CA GLY A 68 -34.46 11.99 1.63
C GLY A 68 -35.90 11.77 1.17
N THR A 69 -36.52 12.78 0.56
CA THR A 69 -37.89 12.68 0.08
C THR A 69 -37.92 11.88 -1.21
N VAL A 70 -38.53 10.69 -1.18
CA VAL A 70 -38.81 9.90 -2.38
C VAL A 70 -40.01 10.50 -3.09
N THR A 71 -39.78 11.22 -4.19
CA THR A 71 -40.86 11.80 -5.00
C THR A 71 -41.21 10.87 -6.16
N LYS A 72 -42.45 10.35 -6.18
CA LYS A 72 -42.99 9.61 -7.31
C LYS A 72 -44.17 10.38 -7.90
N THR A 73 -44.00 10.94 -9.09
CA THR A 73 -45.08 11.63 -9.81
C THR A 73 -46.13 10.61 -10.22
N TYR A 74 -47.27 10.59 -9.54
CA TYR A 74 -48.41 9.78 -9.93
C TYR A 74 -49.44 10.69 -10.60
N THR A 75 -49.67 10.49 -11.90
CA THR A 75 -50.63 11.29 -12.67
C THR A 75 -51.96 10.55 -12.67
N PHE A 76 -52.95 11.05 -11.91
CA PHE A 76 -54.31 10.51 -11.99
C PHE A 76 -54.92 10.83 -13.36
N SER A 77 -55.52 9.83 -14.00
CA SER A 77 -56.27 10.05 -15.24
C SER A 77 -57.69 10.51 -14.93
N SER A 78 -58.27 11.35 -15.79
CA SER A 78 -59.67 11.79 -15.64
C SER A 78 -60.61 10.58 -15.58
N GLY A 79 -61.39 10.46 -14.50
CA GLY A 79 -62.32 9.35 -14.27
C GLY A 79 -61.75 8.18 -13.44
N GLU A 80 -60.48 8.23 -13.02
CA GLU A 80 -59.92 7.21 -12.12
C GLU A 80 -60.49 7.37 -10.70
N VAL A 81 -61.15 6.34 -10.16
CA VAL A 81 -61.62 6.32 -8.77
C VAL A 81 -60.43 6.07 -7.86
N VAL A 82 -60.09 7.09 -7.06
CA VAL A 82 -59.02 7.02 -6.08
C VAL A 82 -59.52 6.32 -4.81
N SER A 83 -59.05 5.10 -4.56
CA SER A 83 -59.40 4.35 -3.33
C SER A 83 -58.35 4.52 -2.23
N ALA A 84 -58.81 4.60 -0.98
CA ALA A 84 -57.92 4.58 0.19
C ALA A 84 -57.03 3.33 0.24
N SER A 85 -57.53 2.19 -0.26
CA SER A 85 -56.75 0.95 -0.33
C SER A 85 -55.50 1.09 -1.19
N LYS A 86 -55.59 1.78 -2.35
CA LYS A 86 -54.45 1.96 -3.26
C LYS A 86 -53.38 2.88 -2.66
N PHE A 87 -53.79 3.89 -1.89
CA PHE A 87 -52.87 4.73 -1.13
C PHE A 87 -52.15 3.97 -0.03
N ASN A 88 -52.89 3.18 0.77
CA ASN A 88 -52.30 2.40 1.84
C ASN A 88 -51.29 1.38 1.30
N THR A 89 -51.62 0.65 0.22
CA THR A 89 -50.69 -0.31 -0.40
C THR A 89 -49.39 0.35 -0.89
N ASN A 90 -49.49 1.54 -1.50
CA ASN A 90 -48.31 2.30 -1.92
C ASN A 90 -47.46 2.77 -0.73
N PHE A 91 -48.12 3.19 0.36
CA PHE A 91 -47.44 3.61 1.58
C PHE A 91 -46.75 2.43 2.28
N ASP A 92 -47.40 1.27 2.37
CA ASP A 92 -46.84 0.06 2.96
C ASP A 92 -45.62 -0.44 2.18
N THR A 93 -45.66 -0.33 0.84
CA THR A 93 -44.52 -0.66 -0.04
C THR A 93 -43.32 0.25 0.26
N LEU A 94 -43.55 1.57 0.37
CA LEU A 94 -42.50 2.54 0.71
C LEU A 94 -41.98 2.34 2.12
N PHE A 95 -42.86 2.11 3.09
CA PHE A 95 -42.50 1.83 4.47
C PHE A 95 -41.62 0.59 4.57
N THR A 96 -41.95 -0.47 3.82
CA THR A 96 -41.15 -1.70 3.76
C THR A 96 -39.79 -1.48 3.10
N LEU A 97 -39.72 -0.71 2.01
CA LEU A 97 -38.46 -0.40 1.34
C LEU A 97 -37.53 0.49 2.19
N VAL A 98 -38.09 1.40 2.98
CA VAL A 98 -37.33 2.37 3.78
C VAL A 98 -36.98 1.82 5.17
N ASN A 99 -37.86 1.01 5.77
CA ASN A 99 -37.71 0.52 7.15
C ASN A 99 -37.51 -1.00 7.27
N GLY A 100 -37.80 -1.76 6.21
CA GLY A 100 -37.34 -3.14 6.10
C GLY A 100 -35.85 -3.09 5.81
N ASN A 101 -35.03 -3.60 6.73
CA ASN A 101 -33.57 -3.55 6.66
C ASN A 101 -33.01 -3.68 5.23
N LEU A 102 -31.92 -2.97 4.98
CA LEU A 102 -31.16 -3.12 3.74
C LEU A 102 -30.73 -4.60 3.58
N ASP A 103 -31.21 -5.24 2.51
CA ASP A 103 -30.96 -6.65 2.18
C ASP A 103 -30.56 -6.81 0.71
N ASP A 104 -30.19 -8.03 0.31
CA ASP A 104 -29.70 -8.32 -1.04
C ASP A 104 -30.78 -8.07 -2.14
N SER A 105 -32.06 -8.02 -1.76
CA SER A 105 -33.17 -7.78 -2.69
C SER A 105 -33.42 -6.30 -2.95
N ASN A 106 -33.05 -5.42 -2.02
CA ASN A 106 -33.27 -3.98 -2.09
C ASN A 106 -31.98 -3.15 -2.27
N ILE A 107 -30.79 -3.76 -2.14
CA ILE A 107 -29.51 -3.15 -2.54
C ILE A 107 -28.98 -3.81 -3.82
N SER A 108 -29.35 -3.26 -4.98
CA SER A 108 -28.73 -3.68 -6.24
C SER A 108 -27.33 -3.07 -6.39
N GLY A 109 -26.30 -3.79 -5.93
CA GLY A 109 -24.89 -3.46 -6.15
C GLY A 109 -24.38 -2.24 -5.37
N ILE A 110 -23.55 -2.48 -4.37
CA ILE A 110 -22.79 -1.40 -3.71
C ILE A 110 -21.48 -1.21 -4.48
N SER A 111 -21.30 -0.07 -5.13
CA SER A 111 -19.96 0.30 -5.63
C SER A 111 -19.02 0.48 -4.43
N GLY A 112 -17.84 -0.15 -4.47
CA GLY A 112 -16.83 -0.02 -3.40
C GLY A 112 -16.47 1.44 -3.07
N SER A 113 -16.62 2.36 -4.03
CA SER A 113 -16.46 3.81 -3.82
C SER A 113 -17.38 4.43 -2.77
N LYS A 114 -18.48 3.74 -2.40
CA LYS A 114 -19.42 4.18 -1.36
C LYS A 114 -18.97 3.80 0.05
N ILE A 115 -17.95 2.96 0.20
CA ILE A 115 -17.34 2.61 1.49
C ILE A 115 -16.22 3.62 1.76
N THR A 116 -16.56 4.78 2.32
CA THR A 116 -15.60 5.86 2.60
C THR A 116 -15.01 5.80 4.01
N SER A 117 -15.58 4.97 4.88
CA SER A 117 -15.12 4.70 6.25
C SER A 117 -15.75 3.40 6.78
N GLY A 118 -15.23 2.87 7.88
CA GLY A 118 -15.69 1.61 8.49
C GLY A 118 -14.79 0.41 8.18
N THR A 119 -15.22 -0.79 8.57
CA THR A 119 -14.47 -2.03 8.38
C THR A 119 -15.32 -3.02 7.59
N VAL A 120 -14.75 -3.63 6.56
CA VAL A 120 -15.35 -4.80 5.90
C VAL A 120 -14.87 -6.03 6.66
N ALA A 121 -15.80 -6.85 7.17
CA ALA A 121 -15.44 -8.08 7.86
C ALA A 121 -14.65 -9.01 6.93
N ALA A 122 -13.55 -9.59 7.42
CA ALA A 122 -12.64 -10.40 6.60
C ALA A 122 -13.36 -11.55 5.88
N ALA A 123 -14.37 -12.17 6.50
CA ALA A 123 -15.19 -13.23 5.90
C ALA A 123 -16.03 -12.80 4.67
N ARG A 124 -16.05 -11.50 4.34
CA ARG A 124 -16.74 -10.94 3.16
C ARG A 124 -15.78 -10.48 2.08
N LEU A 125 -14.47 -10.59 2.33
CA LEU A 125 -13.42 -10.44 1.35
C LEU A 125 -13.01 -11.85 0.92
N ASP A 126 -13.53 -12.30 -0.22
CA ASP A 126 -13.09 -13.56 -0.85
C ASP A 126 -11.67 -13.38 -1.46
N ASN A 127 -11.34 -14.19 -2.48
CA ASN A 127 -10.06 -14.10 -3.19
C ASN A 127 -9.80 -12.69 -3.72
N LEU A 128 -8.80 -12.02 -3.15
CA LEU A 128 -8.29 -10.75 -3.65
C LEU A 128 -7.13 -11.02 -4.61
N SER A 129 -7.33 -10.74 -5.89
CA SER A 129 -6.23 -10.79 -6.87
C SER A 129 -5.18 -9.74 -6.51
N ALA A 130 -3.90 -10.12 -6.51
CA ALA A 130 -2.79 -9.23 -6.15
C ALA A 130 -2.73 -7.96 -7.01
N SER A 131 -3.18 -8.01 -8.27
CA SER A 131 -3.28 -6.85 -9.17
C SER A 131 -4.23 -5.75 -8.67
N MET A 132 -5.06 -6.02 -7.67
CA MET A 132 -5.95 -5.03 -7.05
C MET A 132 -5.23 -4.10 -6.07
N ILE A 133 -4.00 -4.42 -5.67
CA ILE A 133 -3.16 -3.57 -4.83
C ILE A 133 -2.22 -2.79 -5.75
N THR A 134 -2.65 -1.61 -6.20
CA THR A 134 -1.90 -0.78 -7.16
C THR A 134 -1.04 0.29 -6.49
N SER A 135 -1.24 0.53 -5.20
CA SER A 135 -0.47 1.48 -4.38
C SER A 135 -0.63 1.19 -2.88
N GLY A 136 0.19 1.82 -2.04
CA GLY A 136 0.21 1.62 -0.59
C GLY A 136 1.26 0.61 -0.13
N THR A 137 1.25 0.28 1.17
CA THR A 137 2.19 -0.66 1.79
C THR A 137 1.40 -1.74 2.53
N ILE A 138 1.78 -3.00 2.34
CA ILE A 138 1.34 -4.10 3.20
C ILE A 138 2.40 -4.26 4.27
N ASP A 139 2.01 -4.21 5.54
CA ASP A 139 2.93 -4.49 6.64
C ASP A 139 3.46 -5.92 6.51
N GLY A 140 4.79 -6.09 6.53
CA GLY A 140 5.45 -7.39 6.38
C GLY A 140 4.99 -8.42 7.42
N ALA A 141 4.62 -7.98 8.63
CA ALA A 141 4.08 -8.86 9.67
C ALA A 141 2.68 -9.41 9.35
N ARG A 142 2.03 -8.91 8.29
CA ARG A 142 0.72 -9.38 7.80
C ARG A 142 0.85 -10.29 6.58
N ILE A 143 2.07 -10.49 6.08
CA ILE A 143 2.36 -11.39 4.97
C ILE A 143 2.88 -12.71 5.56
N ASP A 144 1.95 -13.56 6.01
CA ASP A 144 2.31 -14.88 6.51
C ASP A 144 2.59 -15.84 5.35
N ASN A 145 3.59 -16.70 5.53
CA ASN A 145 3.93 -17.80 4.61
C ASN A 145 4.42 -17.36 3.22
N VAL A 146 5.24 -16.30 3.16
CA VAL A 146 6.06 -16.02 1.96
C VAL A 146 7.16 -17.07 1.88
N SER A 147 7.00 -18.04 0.99
CA SER A 147 8.10 -18.94 0.63
C SER A 147 9.22 -18.12 -0.01
N SER A 148 10.48 -18.46 0.25
CA SER A 148 11.64 -17.92 -0.47
C SER A 148 11.57 -18.18 -1.99
N THR A 149 10.71 -19.10 -2.42
CA THR A 149 10.40 -19.39 -3.83
C THR A 149 9.39 -18.43 -4.46
N ALA A 150 8.71 -17.60 -3.66
CA ALA A 150 7.72 -16.62 -4.12
C ALA A 150 8.30 -15.20 -4.29
N ILE A 151 9.57 -15.00 -3.93
CA ILE A 151 10.30 -13.74 -4.02
C ILE A 151 11.19 -13.78 -5.27
N ASN A 152 10.94 -12.88 -6.22
CA ASN A 152 11.90 -12.60 -7.29
C ASN A 152 12.95 -11.65 -6.72
N TYR A 153 14.18 -12.11 -6.65
CA TYR A 153 15.31 -11.28 -6.23
C TYR A 153 15.90 -10.57 -7.45
N GLU A 154 16.13 -9.28 -7.34
CA GLU A 154 16.82 -8.48 -8.35
C GLU A 154 18.09 -7.87 -7.73
N GLY A 155 19.24 -8.46 -8.03
CA GLY A 155 20.53 -7.94 -7.58
C GLY A 155 21.69 -8.92 -7.71
N ILE A 156 22.71 -8.73 -6.88
CA ILE A 156 23.98 -9.47 -6.95
C ILE A 156 23.96 -10.58 -5.90
N PHE A 157 24.30 -11.81 -6.28
CA PHE A 157 24.32 -12.96 -5.38
C PHE A 157 25.72 -13.43 -5.12
N ILE A 158 26.12 -13.42 -3.86
CA ILE A 158 27.39 -13.99 -3.41
C ILE A 158 27.15 -15.41 -2.92
N PHE A 159 27.93 -16.33 -3.45
CA PHE A 159 27.94 -17.73 -3.08
C PHE A 159 29.39 -18.20 -3.02
N ASN A 160 29.62 -19.42 -2.53
CA ASN A 160 30.95 -19.98 -2.46
C ASN A 160 31.00 -21.39 -3.06
N THR A 161 32.21 -21.91 -3.23
CA THR A 161 32.45 -23.29 -3.67
C THR A 161 32.53 -24.30 -2.51
N TYR A 162 32.39 -23.87 -1.26
CA TYR A 162 32.45 -24.76 -0.10
C TYR A 162 31.32 -25.80 -0.16
N THR A 163 31.65 -27.05 0.08
CA THR A 163 30.67 -28.08 0.42
C THR A 163 31.33 -29.10 1.32
N GLY A 164 30.58 -29.68 2.25
CA GLY A 164 31.06 -30.80 3.05
C GLY A 164 31.36 -32.04 2.21
N ASN A 165 30.62 -32.26 1.10
CA ASN A 165 30.86 -33.36 0.16
C ASN A 165 30.19 -33.09 -1.20
N THR A 166 30.93 -33.21 -2.30
CA THR A 166 30.41 -33.05 -3.67
C THR A 166 29.66 -34.28 -4.18
N GLY A 167 29.78 -35.43 -3.51
CA GLY A 167 29.11 -36.69 -3.88
C GLY A 167 27.60 -36.71 -3.63
N TYR A 168 27.02 -35.67 -3.03
CA TYR A 168 25.58 -35.52 -2.88
C TYR A 168 24.90 -34.91 -4.12
N PHE A 169 25.66 -34.41 -5.09
CA PHE A 169 25.12 -33.82 -6.30
C PHE A 169 24.99 -34.86 -7.40
N GLU A 170 23.81 -34.94 -8.05
CA GLU A 170 23.55 -35.86 -9.18
C GLU A 170 24.55 -35.66 -10.33
N THR A 171 25.03 -34.43 -10.51
CA THR A 171 26.16 -34.08 -11.37
C THR A 171 27.21 -33.38 -10.51
N SER A 172 28.43 -33.90 -10.50
CA SER A 172 29.52 -33.29 -9.72
C SER A 172 29.87 -31.92 -10.30
N PRO A 173 29.83 -30.84 -9.50
CA PRO A 173 30.18 -29.49 -9.96
C PRO A 173 31.70 -29.28 -10.10
N GLY A 174 32.50 -30.32 -9.90
CA GLY A 174 33.96 -30.25 -9.82
C GLY A 174 34.45 -30.16 -8.38
N THR A 175 35.67 -29.64 -8.20
CA THR A 175 36.32 -29.51 -6.89
C THR A 175 35.75 -28.34 -6.10
N SER A 176 35.52 -28.55 -4.80
CA SER A 176 35.04 -27.50 -3.89
C SER A 176 36.14 -26.54 -3.46
N SER A 177 37.37 -27.04 -3.35
CA SER A 177 38.56 -26.24 -3.06
C SER A 177 39.61 -26.42 -4.15
N SER A 178 40.45 -25.41 -4.30
CA SER A 178 41.51 -25.38 -5.32
C SER A 178 42.79 -24.79 -4.75
N ARG A 179 43.92 -25.14 -5.36
CA ARG A 179 45.20 -24.46 -5.12
C ARG A 179 45.16 -23.04 -5.71
N GLY A 180 46.20 -22.26 -5.42
CA GLY A 180 46.34 -20.90 -5.94
C GLY A 180 46.49 -20.81 -7.46
N ASP A 181 46.82 -21.90 -8.15
CA ASP A 181 46.74 -21.97 -9.61
C ASP A 181 45.30 -22.30 -10.02
N LEU A 182 44.54 -21.25 -10.35
CA LEU A 182 43.16 -21.33 -10.79
C LEU A 182 43.05 -21.23 -12.32
N GLY A 183 44.18 -21.11 -13.05
CA GLY A 183 44.18 -20.77 -14.47
C GLY A 183 43.81 -19.30 -14.75
N GLY A 184 44.10 -18.39 -13.80
CA GLY A 184 43.76 -16.98 -13.87
C GLY A 184 42.26 -16.69 -13.82
N ARG A 185 41.85 -15.48 -14.27
CA ARG A 185 40.44 -15.03 -14.31
C ARG A 185 39.51 -16.06 -14.93
N SER A 186 39.86 -16.54 -16.12
CA SER A 186 39.01 -17.44 -16.92
C SER A 186 38.78 -18.77 -16.19
N GLY A 187 39.82 -19.38 -15.63
CA GLY A 187 39.68 -20.63 -14.91
C GLY A 187 38.94 -20.47 -13.57
N ALA A 188 39.19 -19.38 -12.84
CA ALA A 188 38.44 -19.08 -11.61
C ALA A 188 36.95 -18.84 -11.87
N ASP A 189 36.60 -18.08 -12.91
CA ASP A 189 35.21 -17.85 -13.32
C ASP A 189 34.54 -19.15 -13.79
N ALA A 190 35.27 -20.03 -14.48
CA ALA A 190 34.78 -21.34 -14.89
C ALA A 190 34.44 -22.23 -13.69
N ILE A 191 35.28 -22.22 -12.64
CA ILE A 191 34.96 -22.87 -11.37
C ILE A 191 33.65 -22.30 -10.82
N CYS A 192 33.55 -20.98 -10.65
CA CYS A 192 32.33 -20.36 -10.13
C CYS A 192 31.08 -20.68 -10.96
N ASN A 193 31.18 -20.70 -12.29
CA ASN A 193 30.06 -21.03 -13.18
C ASN A 193 29.58 -22.49 -13.01
N ASN A 194 30.47 -23.42 -12.68
CA ASN A 194 30.07 -24.79 -12.34
C ASN A 194 29.35 -24.87 -10.99
N TRP A 195 29.67 -23.96 -10.06
CA TRP A 195 29.06 -23.88 -8.73
C TRP A 195 27.78 -23.03 -8.67
N LYS A 196 27.36 -22.41 -9.78
CA LYS A 196 26.19 -21.51 -9.82
C LYS A 196 24.88 -22.15 -9.42
N TYR A 197 24.78 -23.49 -9.39
CA TYR A 197 23.56 -24.17 -8.97
C TYR A 197 23.19 -23.93 -7.49
N LYS A 198 24.15 -23.47 -6.67
CA LYS A 198 23.90 -22.98 -5.30
C LYS A 198 23.08 -21.70 -5.27
N VAL A 199 23.06 -20.95 -6.37
CA VAL A 199 22.25 -19.77 -6.53
C VAL A 199 20.81 -20.20 -6.78
N SER A 200 19.86 -19.67 -6.01
CA SER A 200 18.44 -20.03 -6.12
C SER A 200 17.93 -19.88 -7.56
N LYS A 201 17.25 -20.90 -8.11
CA LYS A 201 16.67 -20.86 -9.47
C LYS A 201 15.59 -19.79 -9.65
N HIS A 202 15.13 -19.18 -8.56
CA HIS A 202 14.16 -18.08 -8.54
C HIS A 202 14.80 -16.71 -8.74
N LEU A 203 16.11 -16.69 -9.03
CA LEU A 203 16.82 -15.52 -9.49
C LEU A 203 16.61 -15.33 -10.97
N SER A 204 15.93 -14.24 -11.33
CA SER A 204 15.76 -13.82 -12.73
C SER A 204 17.09 -13.35 -13.35
N THR A 205 18.11 -13.04 -12.55
CA THR A 205 19.36 -12.39 -12.97
C THR A 205 20.60 -13.13 -12.47
N CYS A 206 20.89 -14.30 -13.04
CA CYS A 206 22.16 -14.99 -12.84
C CYS A 206 22.77 -15.40 -14.20
N ASN A 207 22.95 -14.40 -15.06
CA ASN A 207 23.43 -14.59 -16.43
C ASN A 207 24.95 -14.48 -16.52
N ASN A 208 25.55 -13.73 -15.60
CA ASN A 208 26.99 -13.54 -15.51
C ASN A 208 27.48 -14.08 -14.17
N VAL A 209 28.50 -14.95 -14.22
CA VAL A 209 29.14 -15.51 -13.03
C VAL A 209 30.61 -15.13 -13.05
N ARG A 210 31.12 -14.64 -11.91
CA ARG A 210 32.52 -14.23 -11.75
C ARG A 210 33.08 -14.68 -10.42
N ALA A 211 34.35 -15.04 -10.39
CA ALA A 211 35.10 -15.23 -9.15
C ALA A 211 35.49 -13.89 -8.52
N MET A 212 35.34 -13.76 -7.21
CA MET A 212 35.75 -12.57 -6.47
C MET A 212 37.24 -12.63 -6.12
N ILE A 213 38.09 -12.44 -7.13
CA ILE A 213 39.55 -12.44 -7.01
C ILE A 213 40.17 -11.24 -7.73
N SER A 214 41.37 -10.82 -7.33
CA SER A 214 42.20 -9.84 -8.06
C SER A 214 43.38 -10.51 -8.75
N ILE A 215 43.50 -10.28 -10.06
CA ILE A 215 44.51 -10.91 -10.91
C ILE A 215 45.73 -10.00 -11.09
N ASP A 216 45.48 -8.75 -11.49
CA ASP A 216 46.48 -7.72 -11.70
C ASP A 216 45.85 -6.33 -11.51
N SER A 217 46.59 -5.26 -11.78
CA SER A 217 46.16 -3.88 -11.52
C SER A 217 45.04 -3.40 -12.44
N ASN A 218 44.67 -4.17 -13.47
CA ASN A 218 43.55 -3.89 -14.35
C ASN A 218 42.34 -4.80 -14.06
N ASP A 219 42.49 -5.78 -13.17
CA ASP A 219 41.46 -6.76 -12.82
C ASP A 219 41.44 -6.97 -11.30
N GLU A 220 41.02 -5.92 -10.60
CA GLU A 220 40.80 -5.89 -9.16
C GLU A 220 39.34 -6.19 -8.81
N ILE A 221 39.08 -6.59 -7.55
CA ILE A 221 37.70 -6.81 -7.10
C ILE A 221 36.95 -5.47 -7.03
N SER A 222 37.65 -4.39 -6.65
CA SER A 222 37.14 -3.02 -6.65
C SER A 222 36.66 -2.54 -8.02
N ASP A 223 37.26 -3.03 -9.11
CA ASP A 223 37.00 -2.57 -10.47
C ASP A 223 35.96 -3.41 -11.20
N MET A 224 35.48 -4.50 -10.59
CA MET A 224 34.50 -5.40 -11.18
C MET A 224 33.22 -4.71 -11.69
N PRO A 225 32.63 -3.72 -10.99
CA PRO A 225 31.51 -2.95 -11.52
C PRO A 225 31.76 -2.37 -12.90
N THR A 226 32.94 -1.80 -13.12
CA THR A 226 33.31 -1.18 -14.40
C THR A 226 33.77 -2.23 -15.43
N ASN A 227 34.61 -3.18 -15.02
CA ASN A 227 35.22 -4.15 -15.94
C ASN A 227 34.25 -5.20 -16.47
N TYR A 228 33.22 -5.54 -15.68
CA TYR A 228 32.29 -6.64 -15.98
C TYR A 228 30.83 -6.22 -15.98
N SER A 229 30.55 -4.91 -15.98
CA SER A 229 29.20 -4.35 -15.96
C SER A 229 28.37 -4.89 -14.78
N VAL A 230 28.99 -5.07 -13.61
CA VAL A 230 28.25 -5.46 -12.40
C VAL A 230 27.39 -4.26 -11.98
N PRO A 231 26.08 -4.44 -11.73
CA PRO A 231 25.20 -3.34 -11.34
C PRO A 231 25.69 -2.63 -10.07
N SER A 232 25.88 -1.32 -10.14
CA SER A 232 26.39 -0.53 -9.00
C SER A 232 25.31 -0.11 -8.00
N ASP A 233 24.04 -0.25 -8.35
CA ASP A 233 22.87 0.25 -7.62
C ASP A 233 21.95 -0.88 -7.12
N LYS A 234 22.43 -2.13 -7.15
CA LYS A 234 21.66 -3.31 -6.74
C LYS A 234 22.13 -3.89 -5.42
N PRO A 235 21.20 -4.33 -4.56
CA PRO A 235 21.55 -5.01 -3.32
C PRO A 235 22.35 -6.28 -3.58
N VAL A 236 23.21 -6.60 -2.63
CA VAL A 236 23.99 -7.83 -2.58
C VAL A 236 23.33 -8.78 -1.60
N PHE A 237 23.09 -10.00 -2.04
CA PHE A 237 22.51 -11.07 -1.25
C PHE A 237 23.52 -12.20 -1.04
N ASN A 238 23.40 -12.93 0.07
CA ASN A 238 24.08 -14.21 0.22
C ASN A 238 23.26 -15.36 -0.40
N GLU A 239 23.83 -16.56 -0.39
CA GLU A 239 23.19 -17.79 -0.91
C GLU A 239 21.84 -18.16 -0.24
N SER A 240 21.55 -17.61 0.95
CA SER A 240 20.26 -17.77 1.63
C SER A 240 19.23 -16.68 1.29
N GLY A 241 19.58 -15.71 0.44
CA GLY A 241 18.70 -14.60 0.05
C GLY A 241 18.65 -13.44 1.05
N HIS A 242 19.53 -13.42 2.06
CA HIS A 242 19.63 -12.27 2.95
C HIS A 242 20.45 -11.16 2.31
N VAL A 243 20.00 -9.92 2.44
CA VAL A 243 20.77 -8.74 2.04
C VAL A 243 22.00 -8.62 2.94
N ILE A 244 23.19 -8.58 2.34
CA ILE A 244 24.48 -8.47 3.03
C ILE A 244 25.17 -7.13 2.77
N ALA A 245 24.81 -6.41 1.71
CA ALA A 245 25.23 -5.03 1.45
C ALA A 245 24.27 -4.34 0.47
N ASP A 246 24.25 -3.01 0.49
CA ASP A 246 23.42 -2.19 -0.40
C ASP A 246 23.86 -2.25 -1.88
N ASN A 247 25.15 -2.49 -2.14
CA ASN A 247 25.74 -2.73 -3.46
C ASN A 247 27.16 -3.33 -3.35
N LEU A 248 27.73 -3.75 -4.49
CA LEU A 248 29.06 -4.38 -4.50
C LEU A 248 30.16 -3.45 -4.00
N THR A 249 30.14 -2.17 -4.37
CA THR A 249 31.12 -1.19 -3.88
C THR A 249 31.06 -1.05 -2.36
N HIS A 250 29.86 -1.05 -1.79
CA HIS A 250 29.64 -1.01 -0.35
C HIS A 250 30.11 -2.31 0.33
N LEU A 251 29.88 -3.47 -0.30
CA LEU A 251 30.37 -4.77 0.17
C LEU A 251 31.90 -4.78 0.31
N VAL A 252 32.62 -4.35 -0.72
CA VAL A 252 34.08 -4.48 -0.82
C VAL A 252 34.85 -3.42 -0.02
N SER A 253 34.22 -2.27 0.27
CA SER A 253 34.87 -1.11 0.88
C SER A 253 35.06 -1.15 2.40
N GLY A 254 34.42 -2.06 3.16
CA GLY A 254 34.68 -2.18 4.61
C GLY A 254 33.53 -2.74 5.48
N ASN A 255 33.52 -2.37 6.78
CA ASN A 255 32.64 -2.82 7.89
C ASN A 255 31.12 -2.62 7.66
N ASN A 256 30.61 -3.22 6.61
CA ASN A 256 29.31 -2.87 6.04
C ASN A 256 28.40 -4.09 5.90
N LEU A 257 28.84 -5.27 6.39
CA LEU A 257 28.03 -6.47 6.28
C LEU A 257 27.04 -6.56 7.43
N TYR A 258 25.75 -6.64 7.09
CA TYR A 258 24.68 -6.90 8.06
C TYR A 258 24.75 -8.33 8.63
N THR A 259 25.39 -9.25 7.91
CA THR A 259 25.59 -10.66 8.27
C THR A 259 26.84 -11.22 7.56
N ARG A 260 27.18 -12.50 7.76
CA ARG A 260 28.32 -13.13 7.06
C ARG A 260 28.08 -13.20 5.55
N LEU A 261 29.17 -13.17 4.76
CA LEU A 261 29.13 -13.25 3.29
C LEU A 261 28.40 -14.51 2.80
N THR A 262 28.62 -15.64 3.50
CA THR A 262 27.97 -16.92 3.19
C THR A 262 27.50 -17.61 4.47
N THR A 263 26.60 -18.58 4.33
CA THR A 263 25.95 -19.25 5.46
C THR A 263 26.69 -20.47 6.00
N ASP A 264 27.78 -20.84 5.33
CA ASP A 264 28.62 -21.99 5.70
C ASP A 264 29.35 -21.82 7.05
N PRO A 265 29.73 -22.94 7.71
CA PRO A 265 30.28 -22.93 9.07
C PRO A 265 31.59 -22.13 9.22
N GLU A 266 31.93 -21.80 10.47
CA GLU A 266 33.16 -21.10 10.85
C GLU A 266 34.40 -21.85 10.34
N GLY A 267 35.23 -21.18 9.52
CA GLY A 267 36.51 -21.69 9.05
C GLY A 267 36.73 -21.74 7.53
N GLY A 268 35.75 -21.31 6.71
CA GLY A 268 35.95 -21.20 5.26
C GLY A 268 36.93 -20.09 4.88
N SER A 269 38.08 -20.46 4.29
CA SER A 269 39.05 -19.54 3.70
C SER A 269 38.87 -19.48 2.19
N TYR A 270 38.74 -18.28 1.61
CA TYR A 270 38.49 -18.06 0.19
C TYR A 270 39.63 -17.31 -0.45
N TRP A 271 40.12 -17.76 -1.60
CA TRP A 271 41.08 -16.99 -2.39
C TRP A 271 40.48 -15.65 -2.81
N ILE A 272 41.23 -14.55 -2.61
CA ILE A 272 40.83 -13.20 -3.04
C ILE A 272 41.94 -12.42 -3.74
N GLY A 273 43.21 -12.64 -3.39
CA GLY A 273 44.36 -11.96 -4.02
C GLY A 273 44.34 -10.43 -3.89
N SER A 274 43.53 -9.91 -2.97
CA SER A 274 43.29 -8.48 -2.77
C SER A 274 43.60 -8.07 -1.34
N SER A 275 43.84 -6.77 -1.17
CA SER A 275 43.91 -6.06 0.10
C SER A 275 42.50 -5.68 0.57
N THR A 276 42.38 -5.13 1.79
CA THR A 276 41.13 -4.48 2.21
C THR A 276 40.71 -3.43 1.19
N GLY A 277 39.42 -3.39 0.84
CA GLY A 277 38.90 -2.51 -0.22
C GLY A 277 38.82 -3.15 -1.60
N GLY A 278 39.34 -4.37 -1.79
CA GLY A 278 39.27 -5.11 -3.06
C GLY A 278 40.40 -4.79 -4.06
N ALA A 279 41.35 -3.93 -3.69
CA ALA A 279 42.52 -3.60 -4.51
C ALA A 279 43.53 -4.75 -4.57
N LEU A 280 44.34 -4.83 -5.63
CA LEU A 280 45.34 -5.89 -5.83
C LEU A 280 46.28 -6.01 -4.63
N HIS A 281 46.63 -7.24 -4.27
CA HIS A 281 47.70 -7.53 -3.33
C HIS A 281 48.81 -8.34 -4.02
N SER A 282 50.09 -8.10 -3.65
CA SER A 282 51.25 -8.81 -4.22
C SER A 282 51.19 -10.33 -4.03
N ASN A 283 50.69 -10.77 -2.88
CA ASN A 283 50.32 -12.17 -2.61
C ASN A 283 49.00 -12.55 -3.32
N ASN A 284 49.06 -12.87 -4.61
CA ASN A 284 47.91 -13.32 -5.38
C ASN A 284 48.21 -14.55 -6.25
N CYS A 285 49.20 -15.36 -5.85
CA CYS A 285 49.59 -16.58 -6.58
C CYS A 285 49.94 -16.32 -8.06
N SER A 286 50.64 -15.20 -8.32
CA SER A 286 51.00 -14.72 -9.66
C SER A 286 49.76 -14.54 -10.54
N GLY A 287 48.76 -13.81 -10.05
CA GLY A 287 47.47 -13.66 -10.73
C GLY A 287 46.71 -14.98 -10.84
N PHE A 288 46.81 -15.81 -9.80
CA PHE A 288 46.22 -17.15 -9.72
C PHE A 288 46.59 -18.08 -10.89
N SER A 289 47.86 -18.03 -11.32
CA SER A 289 48.43 -18.87 -12.38
C SER A 289 49.58 -19.77 -11.89
N SER A 290 49.78 -19.84 -10.56
CA SER A 290 50.88 -20.59 -9.97
C SER A 290 50.52 -21.19 -8.61
N THR A 291 51.10 -22.34 -8.32
CA THR A 291 51.11 -22.95 -6.98
C THR A 291 52.30 -22.49 -6.13
N GLY A 292 53.19 -21.66 -6.69
CA GLY A 292 54.32 -21.08 -5.98
C GLY A 292 53.97 -19.79 -5.25
N GLY A 293 54.61 -19.56 -4.09
CA GLY A 293 54.45 -18.33 -3.30
C GLY A 293 53.25 -18.35 -2.35
N THR A 294 52.67 -17.16 -2.13
CA THR A 294 51.57 -16.93 -1.20
C THR A 294 50.40 -16.20 -1.86
N GLY A 295 49.18 -16.50 -1.42
CA GLY A 295 47.95 -15.84 -1.85
C GLY A 295 47.17 -15.28 -0.66
N GLN A 296 46.55 -14.11 -0.83
CA GLN A 296 45.61 -13.55 0.15
C GLN A 296 44.29 -14.32 0.13
N THR A 297 43.77 -14.58 1.33
CA THR A 297 42.47 -15.19 1.57
C THR A 297 41.56 -14.31 2.40
N HIS A 298 40.25 -14.48 2.18
CA HIS A 298 39.18 -14.00 3.04
C HIS A 298 38.70 -15.13 3.94
N GLU A 299 38.41 -14.87 5.22
CA GLU A 299 37.80 -15.87 6.12
C GLU A 299 36.31 -15.56 6.34
N ASN A 300 35.44 -16.56 6.22
CA ASN A 300 33.97 -16.41 6.37
C ASN A 300 33.53 -15.82 7.73
N GLN A 301 34.37 -15.96 8.75
CA GLN A 301 34.11 -15.42 10.10
C GLN A 301 34.18 -13.89 10.18
N ASN A 302 34.66 -13.21 9.14
CA ASN A 302 34.71 -11.76 9.12
C ASN A 302 33.35 -11.17 8.72
N TYR A 303 32.85 -10.24 9.54
CA TYR A 303 31.65 -9.44 9.25
C TYR A 303 31.95 -8.23 8.33
N PHE A 304 32.99 -8.35 7.51
CA PHE A 304 33.42 -7.30 6.58
C PHE A 304 34.35 -7.88 5.52
N PHE A 305 34.30 -7.33 4.30
CA PHE A 305 35.16 -7.79 3.21
C PHE A 305 36.59 -7.29 3.41
N LYS A 306 37.51 -8.19 3.80
CA LYS A 306 38.93 -7.89 3.97
C LYS A 306 39.84 -9.05 3.63
N ALA A 307 41.11 -8.73 3.37
CA ALA A 307 42.20 -9.69 3.45
C ALA A 307 42.40 -10.10 4.92
N ALA A 308 42.24 -11.39 5.19
CA ALA A 308 42.26 -11.91 6.55
C ALA A 308 43.54 -12.69 6.85
N ASN A 309 43.98 -13.54 5.92
CA ASN A 309 45.16 -14.40 6.06
C ASN A 309 45.87 -14.54 4.71
N TYR A 310 47.08 -15.11 4.73
CA TYR A 310 47.79 -15.54 3.53
C TYR A 310 48.11 -17.03 3.63
N PHE A 311 47.80 -17.78 2.58
CA PHE A 311 48.12 -19.20 2.47
C PHE A 311 49.21 -19.44 1.44
N SER A 312 49.91 -20.57 1.55
CA SER A 312 50.74 -21.05 0.44
C SER A 312 49.85 -21.30 -0.76
N CYS A 313 50.29 -20.89 -1.96
CA CYS A 313 49.55 -21.16 -3.20
C CYS A 313 49.44 -22.66 -3.52
N ASN A 314 50.17 -23.53 -2.82
CA ASN A 314 50.04 -24.98 -2.92
C ASN A 314 48.98 -25.57 -1.95
N SER A 315 48.47 -24.76 -1.02
CA SER A 315 47.37 -25.12 -0.12
C SER A 315 46.03 -25.00 -0.84
N PHE A 316 45.02 -25.69 -0.32
CA PHE A 316 43.65 -25.62 -0.84
C PHE A 316 42.87 -24.52 -0.11
N ALA A 317 42.15 -23.71 -0.87
CA ALA A 317 41.14 -22.79 -0.36
C ALA A 317 39.91 -22.78 -1.28
N TYR A 318 38.82 -22.22 -0.80
CA TYR A 318 37.57 -22.09 -1.55
C TYR A 318 37.58 -20.83 -2.42
N LEU A 319 36.54 -20.62 -3.24
CA LEU A 319 36.33 -19.37 -3.95
C LEU A 319 35.03 -18.72 -3.46
N LEU A 320 35.05 -17.38 -3.39
CA LEU A 320 33.85 -16.58 -3.41
C LEU A 320 33.49 -16.28 -4.85
N CYS A 321 32.22 -16.41 -5.17
CA CYS A 321 31.66 -16.25 -6.49
C CYS A 321 30.51 -15.26 -6.42
N MET A 322 30.33 -14.47 -7.47
CA MET A 322 29.18 -13.61 -7.63
C MET A 322 28.38 -13.97 -8.87
N CYS A 323 27.07 -13.78 -8.80
CA CYS A 323 26.16 -13.87 -9.94
C CYS A 323 25.28 -12.62 -10.08
N TYR A 324 25.04 -12.17 -11.31
CA TYR A 324 24.21 -11.01 -11.64
C TYR A 324 23.69 -11.04 -13.09
#